data_AF-A0A6J7NVT3-F1
#
_entry.id   AF-A0A6J7NVT3-F1
#
_cell.length_a   1.000
_cell.length_b   1.000
_cell.length_c   1.000
_cell.angle_alpha   90.00
_cell.angle_beta   90.00
_cell.angle_gamma   90.00
#
_symmetry.space_group_name_H-M   'P 1'
#
loop_
_entity.id
_entity.type
_entity.pdbx_description
1 polymer ?
#
loop_
_entity_poly.entity_id
_entity_poly.type
_entity_poly.pdbx_seq_one_letter_code
_entity_poly.pdbx_strand_id
1 'polypeptide(L)'
;MISEIVDPPERLREVAQELAEKIARNSPAAMAASKKALWRALELGLSDACRAGSVDLVSMWGHPDQEEGPRAFAEKRDANWAVPGE
;
A
#
# COMPACT_ATOMS: atom_id res chain seq x y z
N MET A 1 10.41 13.43 13.57
CA MET A 1 9.15 14.04 13.11
C MET A 1 8.03 13.03 13.23
N ILE A 2 6.80 13.49 13.44
CA ILE A 2 5.57 12.68 13.48
C ILE A 2 4.56 13.26 12.49
N SER A 3 3.65 12.42 11.99
CA SER A 3 2.63 12.83 11.01
C SER A 3 1.37 13.41 11.64
N GLU A 4 1.05 13.06 12.89
CA GLU A 4 -0.19 13.45 13.57
C GLU A 4 0.01 13.51 15.10
N ILE A 5 -0.64 14.48 15.76
CA ILE A 5 -0.75 14.59 17.22
C ILE A 5 -2.21 14.33 17.59
N VAL A 6 -2.46 13.48 18.58
CA VAL A 6 -3.81 13.13 19.05
C VAL A 6 -4.08 13.77 20.41
N ASP A 7 -5.15 14.56 20.49
CA ASP A 7 -5.67 15.20 21.69
C ASP A 7 -7.21 15.03 21.70
N PRO A 8 -7.82 14.41 22.74
CA PRO A 8 -7.21 13.96 23.99
C PRO A 8 -6.39 12.65 23.84
N PRO A 9 -5.31 12.46 24.63
CA PRO A 9 -4.34 11.38 24.43
C PRO A 9 -4.90 9.97 24.62
N GLU A 10 -6.02 9.82 25.33
CA GLU A 10 -6.70 8.54 25.53
C GLU A 10 -7.20 7.93 24.22
N ARG A 11 -7.42 8.77 23.19
CA ARG A 11 -7.83 8.33 21.85
C ARG A 11 -6.68 7.82 20.98
N LEU A 12 -5.44 7.95 21.42
CA LEU A 12 -4.27 7.58 20.61
C LEU A 12 -4.36 6.14 20.07
N ARG A 13 -4.81 5.19 20.90
CA ARG A 13 -4.95 3.79 20.47
C ARG A 13 -6.05 3.60 19.43
N GLU A 14 -7.19 4.28 19.60
CA GLU A 14 -8.30 4.26 18.64
C GLU A 14 -7.84 4.79 17.27
N VAL A 15 -7.23 5.98 17.25
CA VAL A 15 -6.75 6.61 16.02
C VAL A 15 -5.65 5.78 15.34
N ALA A 16 -4.72 5.22 16.12
CA ALA A 16 -3.68 4.33 15.58
C ALA A 16 -4.27 3.05 14.97
N GLN A 17 -5.30 2.48 15.61
CA GLN A 17 -6.00 1.30 15.11
C GLN A 17 -6.77 1.62 13.81
N GLU A 18 -7.46 2.76 13.73
CA GLU A 18 -8.11 3.19 12.49
C GLU A 18 -7.11 3.37 11.34
N LEU A 19 -5.92 3.90 11.62
CA LEU A 19 -4.85 4.01 10.63
C LEU A 19 -4.34 2.63 10.19
N ALA A 20 -4.14 1.71 11.13
CA ALA A 20 -3.74 0.35 10.83
C ALA A 20 -4.79 -0.36 9.95
N GLU A 21 -6.07 -0.18 10.23
CA GLU A 21 -7.17 -0.72 9.42
C GLU A 21 -7.23 -0.09 8.04
N LYS A 22 -7.01 1.23 7.92
CA LYS A 22 -6.86 1.91 6.61
C LYS A 22 -5.76 1.28 5.77
N ILE A 23 -4.63 0.94 6.39
CA ILE A 23 -3.51 0.26 5.72
C ILE A 23 -3.88 -1.18 5.36
N ALA A 24 -4.47 -1.93 6.29
CA ALA A 24 -4.79 -3.35 6.14
C ALA A 24 -5.87 -3.65 5.08
N ARG A 25 -6.68 -2.65 4.70
CA ARG A 25 -7.64 -2.80 3.59
C ARG A 25 -7.01 -2.90 2.20
N ASN A 26 -5.70 -2.70 2.06
CA ASN A 26 -5.00 -2.77 0.78
C ASN A 26 -4.30 -4.12 0.60
N SER A 27 -4.02 -4.50 -0.66
CA SER A 27 -3.21 -5.67 -0.99
C SER A 27 -1.85 -5.62 -0.27
N PRO A 28 -1.50 -6.64 0.54
CA PRO A 28 -0.19 -6.72 1.19
C PRO A 28 0.98 -6.67 0.18
N ALA A 29 0.83 -7.36 -0.95
CA ALA A 29 1.82 -7.39 -2.02
C ALA A 29 2.01 -6.00 -2.65
N ALA A 30 0.92 -5.32 -2.99
CA ALA A 30 0.98 -3.97 -3.56
C ALA A 30 1.57 -2.95 -2.57
N MET A 31 1.23 -3.04 -1.28
CA MET A 31 1.79 -2.18 -0.23
C MET A 31 3.31 -2.39 -0.07
N ALA A 32 3.77 -3.64 -0.10
CA ALA A 32 5.20 -3.97 -0.04
C ALA A 32 5.96 -3.43 -1.25
N ALA A 33 5.43 -3.62 -2.47
CA ALA A 33 6.02 -3.11 -3.70
C ALA A 33 6.10 -1.58 -3.70
N SER A 34 5.01 -0.90 -3.30
CA SER A 34 4.95 0.56 -3.22
C SER A 34 5.96 1.12 -2.21
N LYS A 35 6.05 0.51 -1.02
CA LYS A 35 7.03 0.91 0.00
C LYS A 35 8.46 0.76 -0.51
N LYS A 36 8.78 -0.33 -1.21
CA LYS A 36 10.10 -0.56 -1.81
C LYS A 36 10.43 0.51 -2.87
N ALA A 37 9.48 0.82 -3.75
CA ALA A 37 9.67 1.84 -4.78
C ALA A 37 9.94 3.22 -4.17
N LEU A 38 9.18 3.61 -3.13
CA LEU A 38 9.38 4.89 -2.43
C LEU A 38 10.77 5.00 -1.79
N TRP A 39 11.23 3.96 -1.09
CA TRP A 39 12.58 3.96 -0.50
C TRP A 39 13.67 4.07 -1.55
N ARG A 40 13.54 3.37 -2.69
CA ARG A 40 14.52 3.46 -3.78
C ARG A 40 14.51 4.83 -4.45
N ALA A 41 13.34 5.47 -4.56
CA ALA A 41 13.22 6.79 -5.15
C ALA A 41 13.96 7.88 -4.36
N LEU A 42 14.13 7.73 -3.04
CA LEU A 42 14.90 8.66 -2.21
C LEU A 42 16.40 8.67 -2.55
N GLU A 43 16.91 7.61 -3.15
CA GLU A 43 18.33 7.44 -3.51
C GLU A 43 18.61 7.78 -4.98
N LEU A 44 17.58 8.16 -5.76
CA LEU A 44 17.66 8.34 -7.20
C LEU A 44 17.16 9.73 -7.63
N GLY A 45 17.67 10.20 -8.77
CA GLY A 45 17.06 11.32 -9.49
C GLY A 45 15.71 10.93 -10.09
N LEU A 46 14.80 11.91 -10.29
CA LEU A 46 13.41 11.70 -10.70
C LEU A 46 13.26 10.72 -11.90
N SER A 47 14.01 10.92 -12.98
CA SER A 47 13.89 10.08 -14.18
C SER A 47 14.22 8.61 -13.92
N ASP A 48 15.26 8.35 -13.11
CA ASP A 48 15.66 6.99 -12.77
C ASP A 48 14.72 6.37 -11.73
N ALA A 49 14.22 7.17 -10.79
CA ALA A 49 13.16 6.76 -9.87
C ALA A 49 11.88 6.35 -10.62
N CYS A 50 11.44 7.12 -11.62
CA CYS A 50 10.29 6.78 -12.47
C CYS A 50 10.51 5.47 -13.24
N ARG A 51 11.71 5.26 -13.81
CA ARG A 51 12.04 4.02 -14.51
C ARG A 51 12.05 2.82 -13.56
N ALA A 52 12.68 2.96 -12.39
CA ALA A 52 12.73 1.92 -11.37
C ALA A 52 11.33 1.59 -10.82
N GLY A 53 10.53 2.61 -10.50
CA GLY A 53 9.15 2.45 -10.02
C GLY A 53 8.26 1.76 -11.05
N SER A 54 8.48 2.02 -12.35
CA SER A 54 7.77 1.31 -13.43
C SER A 54 8.09 -0.19 -13.43
N VAL A 55 9.33 -0.60 -13.11
CA VAL A 55 9.69 -2.02 -12.97
C VAL A 55 9.01 -2.65 -11.75
N ASP A 56 8.98 -1.95 -10.61
CA ASP A 56 8.28 -2.45 -9.41
C ASP A 56 6.76 -2.56 -9.66
N LEU A 57 6.15 -1.65 -10.41
CA LEU A 57 4.75 -1.76 -10.85
C LEU A 57 4.53 -2.96 -11.78
N VAL A 58 5.39 -3.14 -12.79
CA VAL A 58 5.33 -4.27 -13.73
C VAL A 58 5.50 -5.61 -12.99
N SER A 59 6.24 -5.64 -11.88
CA SER A 59 6.40 -6.87 -11.09
C SER A 59 5.10 -7.40 -10.48
N MET A 60 4.07 -6.55 -10.38
CA MET A 60 2.73 -6.95 -9.94
C MET A 60 1.87 -7.54 -11.07
N TRP A 61 2.32 -7.48 -12.33
CA TRP A 61 1.56 -8.06 -13.44
C TRP A 61 1.47 -9.58 -13.32
N GLY A 62 0.24 -10.10 -13.43
CA GLY A 62 -0.07 -11.51 -13.24
C GLY A 62 -0.30 -11.93 -11.78
N HIS A 63 -0.10 -11.02 -10.81
CA HIS A 63 -0.50 -11.27 -9.43
C HIS A 63 -2.04 -11.22 -9.29
N PRO A 64 -2.70 -12.13 -8.54
CA PRO A 64 -4.15 -12.16 -8.41
C PRO A 64 -4.77 -10.83 -7.93
N ASP A 65 -4.10 -10.15 -7.00
CA ASP A 65 -4.55 -8.83 -6.51
C ASP A 65 -4.61 -7.75 -7.60
N GLN A 66 -3.87 -7.91 -8.71
CA GLN A 66 -3.93 -6.99 -9.84
C GLN A 66 -5.34 -6.98 -10.47
N GLU A 67 -6.00 -8.14 -10.55
CA GLU A 67 -7.35 -8.26 -11.11
C GLU A 67 -8.41 -8.02 -10.04
N GLU A 68 -8.19 -8.53 -8.84
CA GLU A 68 -9.16 -8.44 -7.75
C GLU A 68 -9.41 -7.00 -7.29
N GLY A 69 -8.38 -6.15 -7.21
CA GLY A 69 -8.55 -4.77 -6.76
C GLY A 69 -9.51 -3.96 -7.65
N PRO A 70 -9.25 -3.87 -8.98
CA PRO A 70 -10.17 -3.23 -9.91
C PRO A 70 -11.57 -3.86 -9.94
N ARG A 71 -11.65 -5.20 -9.83
CA ARG A 71 -12.94 -5.91 -9.80
C ARG A 71 -13.76 -5.55 -8.55
N ALA A 72 -13.17 -5.64 -7.36
CA ALA A 72 -13.83 -5.30 -6.11
C ALA A 72 -14.29 -3.83 -6.09
N PHE A 73 -13.47 -2.92 -6.62
CA PHE A 73 -13.85 -1.52 -6.81
C PHE A 73 -15.07 -1.36 -7.73
N ALA A 74 -15.05 -2.01 -8.90
CA ALA A 74 -16.17 -1.96 -9.85
C ALA A 74 -17.46 -2.56 -9.26
N GLU A 75 -17.34 -3.61 -8.47
CA GLU A 75 -18.43 -4.32 -7.79
C GLU A 75 -18.87 -3.64 -6.48
N LYS A 76 -18.18 -2.58 -6.02
CA LYS A 76 -18.44 -1.86 -4.76
C LYS A 76 -18.46 -2.76 -3.53
N ARG A 77 -17.51 -3.70 -3.47
CA ARG A 77 -17.30 -4.59 -2.32
C ARG A 77 -15.88 -4.50 -1.82
N ASP A 78 -15.63 -5.04 -0.64
CA ASP A 78 -14.28 -5.25 -0.16
C ASP A 78 -13.55 -6.28 -1.03
N ALA A 79 -12.25 -6.07 -1.19
CA ALA A 79 -11.39 -6.93 -1.99
C ALA A 79 -10.91 -8.14 -1.18
N ASN A 80 -10.88 -9.29 -1.83
CA ASN A 80 -10.34 -10.53 -1.28
C ASN A 80 -8.88 -10.68 -1.71
N TRP A 81 -7.98 -10.05 -0.97
CA TRP A 81 -6.54 -10.10 -1.26
C TRP A 81 -5.95 -11.49 -1.04
N ALA A 82 -4.97 -11.86 -1.86
CA ALA A 82 -4.21 -13.08 -1.68
C ALA A 82 -3.43 -13.07 -0.36
N VAL A 83 -3.34 -14.23 0.28
CA VAL A 83 -2.61 -14.38 1.54
C VAL A 83 -1.10 -14.35 1.26
N PRO A 84 -0.30 -13.58 2.03
CA PRO A 84 1.14 -13.56 1.83
C PRO A 84 1.77 -14.95 2.01
N GLY A 85 2.39 -15.48 0.95
CA GLY A 85 3.14 -16.74 0.99
C GLY A 85 2.43 -17.98 0.42
N GLU A 86 1.21 -17.83 -0.11
CA GLU A 86 0.58 -18.81 -1.00
C GLU A 86 0.94 -18.57 -2.47
#